data_AF-A0A0C2CLE9-F1
#
_entry.id   AF-A0A0C2CLE9-F1
#
_cell.length_a   1.000
_cell.length_b   1.000
_cell.length_c   1.000
_cell.angle_alpha   90.00
_cell.angle_beta   90.00
_cell.angle_gamma   90.00
#
_symmetry.space_group_name_H-M   'P 1'
#
loop_
_entity.id
_entity.type
_entity.pdbx_description
1 polymer ?
#
loop_
_entity_poly.entity_id
_entity_poly.type
_entity_poly.pdbx_seq_one_letter_code
_entity_poly.pdbx_strand_id
1 'polypeptide(L)'
;MPFYPHYSCAQSGVLLNEAERVLRTFTVPATVDGKEVPNERIVPNSSESFRVSALHRWSSHPVVSEYWLNVLQPLRGDFGGVLFCAPSLRGYNSEEYRRLVWSSCERIMSGLSDSLPWRLAFFNAWDQWSLPIRDSIKMQAKRLSTQLPDDKHMAVVPISSFVPDFNTTSVLPNIIQTVVGRNQK
;
A
#
# COMPACT_ATOMS: atom_id res chain seq x y z
N MET A 1 3.89 -12.48 7.89
CA MET A 1 4.16 -11.31 7.02
C MET A 1 2.83 -10.71 6.60
N PRO A 2 2.57 -9.41 6.81
CA PRO A 2 1.39 -8.73 6.30
C PRO A 2 1.42 -8.61 4.78
N PHE A 3 0.26 -8.74 4.13
CA PHE A 3 0.07 -8.50 2.69
C PHE A 3 0.08 -7.00 2.31
N TYR A 4 0.42 -6.12 3.25
CA TYR A 4 0.62 -4.70 3.04
C TYR A 4 2.12 -4.39 3.00
N PRO A 5 2.70 -3.94 1.87
CA PRO A 5 4.14 -3.67 1.79
C PRO A 5 4.57 -2.44 2.55
N HIS A 6 3.72 -1.41 2.58
CA HIS A 6 3.94 -0.17 3.32
C HIS A 6 3.47 -0.35 4.75
N TYR A 7 4.38 -0.22 5.73
CA TYR A 7 4.00 -0.34 7.13
C TYR A 7 3.11 0.82 7.57
N SER A 8 2.05 0.48 8.28
CA SER A 8 1.21 1.41 9.03
C SER A 8 0.75 0.74 10.32
N CYS A 9 0.68 1.50 11.40
CA CYS A 9 0.14 1.00 12.66
C CYS A 9 -1.32 0.55 12.53
N ALA A 10 -2.10 1.17 11.63
CA ALA A 10 -3.51 0.84 11.41
C ALA A 10 -3.73 -0.42 10.56
N GLN A 11 -2.67 -0.99 9.97
CA GLN A 11 -2.75 -2.20 9.12
C GLN A 11 -1.76 -3.25 9.63
N SER A 12 -0.51 -3.22 9.13
CA SER A 12 0.55 -4.15 9.52
C SER A 12 0.77 -4.20 11.04
N GLY A 13 0.69 -3.05 11.72
CA GLY A 13 0.82 -2.99 13.18
C GLY A 13 -0.28 -3.77 13.91
N VAL A 14 -1.55 -3.56 13.55
CA VAL A 14 -2.69 -4.32 14.10
C VAL A 14 -2.50 -5.82 13.88
N LEU A 15 -2.17 -6.23 12.65
CA LEU A 15 -1.98 -7.66 12.34
C LEU A 15 -0.85 -8.29 13.16
N LEU A 16 0.27 -7.59 13.31
CA LEU A 16 1.41 -8.09 14.09
C LEU A 16 1.10 -8.17 15.58
N ASN A 17 0.40 -7.18 16.13
CA ASN A 17 -0.02 -7.19 17.53
C ASN A 17 -0.99 -8.34 17.82
N GLU A 18 -1.96 -8.59 16.92
CA GLU A 18 -2.88 -9.72 17.06
C GLU A 18 -2.17 -11.06 16.91
N ALA A 19 -1.24 -11.19 15.97
CA ALA A 19 -0.41 -12.39 15.84
C ALA A 19 0.42 -12.64 17.10
N GLU A 20 1.05 -11.61 17.67
CA GLU A 20 1.79 -11.70 18.92
C GLU A 20 0.87 -12.11 20.08
N ARG A 21 -0.32 -11.50 20.18
CA ARG A 21 -1.31 -11.82 21.22
C ARG A 21 -1.69 -13.30 21.16
N VAL A 22 -2.05 -13.80 19.98
CA VAL A 22 -2.39 -15.23 19.77
C VAL A 22 -1.21 -16.12 20.15
N LEU A 23 0.01 -15.79 19.72
CA LEU A 23 1.20 -16.55 20.09
C LEU A 23 1.41 -16.59 21.61
N ARG A 24 1.26 -15.46 22.30
CA ARG A 24 1.39 -15.40 23.77
C ARG A 24 0.28 -16.17 24.49
N THR A 25 -0.92 -16.24 23.92
CA THR A 25 -2.06 -16.96 24.52
C THR A 25 -1.90 -18.48 24.39
N PHE A 26 -1.38 -18.97 23.27
CA PHE A 26 -1.41 -20.42 22.97
C PHE A 26 -0.03 -21.10 22.99
N THR A 27 1.06 -20.35 23.16
CA THR A 27 2.43 -20.90 23.18
C THR A 27 3.27 -20.33 24.29
N VAL A 28 4.34 -21.03 24.64
CA VAL A 28 5.35 -20.60 25.62
C VAL A 28 6.72 -20.47 24.95
N PRO A 29 7.62 -19.63 25.48
CA PRO A 29 9.01 -19.59 25.03
C PRO A 29 9.69 -20.96 25.19
N ALA A 30 10.45 -21.38 24.20
CA ALA A 30 11.33 -22.53 24.36
C ALA A 30 12.47 -22.19 25.32
N THR A 31 12.92 -23.16 26.13
CA THR A 31 14.03 -22.96 27.05
C THR A 31 15.08 -24.06 26.90
N VAL A 32 16.36 -23.68 26.99
CA VAL A 32 17.51 -24.60 27.07
C VAL A 32 18.33 -24.17 28.27
N ASP A 33 18.63 -25.10 29.17
CA ASP A 33 19.32 -24.84 30.45
C ASP A 33 18.69 -23.71 31.27
N GLY A 34 17.36 -23.62 31.26
CA GLY A 34 16.60 -22.59 31.96
C GLY A 34 16.63 -21.20 31.32
N LYS A 35 17.24 -21.03 30.14
CA LYS A 35 17.27 -19.76 29.40
C LYS A 35 16.34 -19.82 28.20
N GLU A 36 15.58 -18.75 27.98
CA GLU A 36 14.73 -18.62 26.79
C GLU A 36 15.58 -18.64 25.51
N VAL A 37 15.18 -19.47 24.56
CA VAL A 37 15.75 -19.49 23.21
C VAL A 37 15.08 -18.36 22.41
N PRO A 38 15.86 -17.43 21.85
CA PRO A 38 15.30 -16.31 21.09
C PRO A 38 14.41 -16.79 19.95
N ASN A 39 13.23 -16.17 19.82
CA ASN A 39 12.29 -16.41 18.73
C ASN A 39 11.73 -17.83 18.65
N GLU A 40 11.98 -18.70 19.61
CA GLU A 40 11.51 -20.08 19.58
C GLU A 40 10.34 -20.29 20.55
N ARG A 41 9.31 -20.97 20.06
CA ARG A 41 8.02 -21.16 20.74
C ARG A 41 7.67 -22.65 20.74
N ILE A 42 7.03 -23.09 21.81
CA ILE A 42 6.53 -24.46 21.98
C ILE A 42 5.02 -24.39 22.21
N VAL A 43 4.29 -25.31 21.59
CA VAL A 43 2.86 -25.52 21.89
C VAL A 43 2.76 -26.42 23.13
N PRO A 44 2.13 -25.98 24.23
CA PRO A 44 1.97 -26.81 25.42
C PRO A 44 1.22 -28.12 25.08
N ASN A 45 1.63 -29.22 25.70
CA ASN A 45 1.05 -30.56 25.48
C ASN A 45 1.17 -31.09 24.04
N SER A 46 2.17 -30.64 23.30
CA SER A 46 2.46 -31.03 21.92
C SER A 46 3.95 -31.25 21.72
N SER A 47 4.32 -32.05 20.72
CA SER A 47 5.70 -32.20 20.24
C SER A 47 6.16 -31.06 19.34
N GLU A 48 5.27 -30.11 19.02
CA GLU A 48 5.53 -29.04 18.07
C GLU A 48 6.29 -27.87 18.69
N SER A 49 7.41 -27.51 18.05
CA SER A 49 8.14 -26.27 18.28
C SER A 49 8.38 -25.53 16.96
N PHE A 50 8.46 -24.21 17.02
CA PHE A 50 8.67 -23.41 15.82
C PHE A 50 9.34 -22.07 16.13
N ARG A 51 10.00 -21.52 15.10
CA ARG A 51 10.60 -20.19 15.16
C ARG A 51 9.65 -19.13 14.64
N VAL A 52 9.60 -18.00 15.33
CA VAL A 52 8.76 -16.86 15.00
C VAL A 52 9.63 -15.69 14.58
N SER A 53 9.33 -15.12 13.43
CA SER A 53 9.93 -13.86 12.99
C SER A 53 8.86 -12.99 12.35
N ALA A 54 9.08 -11.67 12.36
CA ALA A 54 8.15 -10.71 11.80
C ALA A 54 8.81 -9.88 10.71
N LEU A 55 8.24 -9.95 9.50
CA LEU A 55 8.48 -8.97 8.46
C LEU A 55 7.37 -7.91 8.54
N HIS A 56 7.70 -6.72 9.03
CA HIS A 56 6.71 -5.65 9.24
C HIS A 56 6.49 -4.77 8.00
N ARG A 57 7.51 -4.66 7.13
CA ARG A 57 7.47 -3.91 5.88
C ARG A 57 8.27 -4.61 4.80
N TRP A 58 7.87 -4.38 3.55
CA TRP A 58 8.57 -4.91 2.38
C TRP A 58 8.40 -4.02 1.15
N SER A 59 8.05 -2.74 1.35
CA SER A 59 7.86 -1.74 0.28
C SER A 59 9.10 -1.45 -0.55
N SER A 60 10.30 -1.74 -0.04
CA SER A 60 11.56 -1.60 -0.77
C SER A 60 11.97 -2.87 -1.53
N HIS A 61 11.22 -3.97 -1.40
CA HIS A 61 11.52 -5.20 -2.13
C HIS A 61 11.24 -4.98 -3.63
N PRO A 62 12.15 -5.38 -4.55
CA PRO A 62 12.01 -5.13 -5.99
C PRO A 62 10.68 -5.60 -6.59
N VAL A 63 10.14 -6.72 -6.08
CA VAL A 63 8.82 -7.26 -6.48
C VAL A 63 7.70 -6.22 -6.45
N VAL A 64 7.75 -5.24 -5.54
CA VAL A 64 6.72 -4.19 -5.42
C VAL A 64 6.74 -3.29 -6.66
N SER A 65 7.93 -2.81 -7.06
CA SER A 65 8.08 -1.99 -8.25
C SER A 65 7.94 -2.82 -9.53
N GLU A 66 8.51 -4.01 -9.59
CA GLU A 66 8.47 -4.90 -10.76
C GLU A 66 7.04 -5.31 -11.10
N TYR A 67 6.21 -5.61 -10.09
CA TYR A 67 4.80 -5.91 -10.32
C TYR A 67 4.09 -4.79 -11.07
N TRP A 68 4.22 -3.55 -10.60
CA TRP A 68 3.58 -2.41 -11.25
C TRP A 68 4.21 -2.04 -12.58
N LEU A 69 5.52 -2.20 -12.74
CA LEU A 69 6.20 -2.03 -14.02
C LEU A 69 5.70 -3.03 -15.06
N ASN A 70 5.54 -4.31 -14.68
CA ASN A 70 5.00 -5.34 -15.57
C ASN A 70 3.55 -5.04 -16.01
N VAL A 71 2.78 -4.35 -15.17
CA VAL A 71 1.41 -3.88 -15.51
C VAL A 71 1.46 -2.64 -16.40
N LEU A 72 2.33 -1.67 -16.12
CA LEU A 72 2.34 -0.36 -16.77
C LEU A 72 3.12 -0.31 -18.08
N GLN A 73 4.23 -1.05 -18.20
CA GLN A 73 5.09 -1.01 -19.39
C GLN A 73 4.37 -1.42 -20.68
N PRO A 74 3.57 -2.51 -20.71
CA PRO A 74 2.84 -2.90 -21.94
C PRO A 74 1.83 -1.84 -22.39
N LEU A 75 1.29 -1.06 -21.46
CA LEU A 75 0.27 -0.03 -21.69
C LEU A 75 0.88 1.37 -21.85
N ARG A 76 2.22 1.50 -21.85
CA ARG A 76 2.92 2.79 -21.75
C ARG A 76 2.52 3.79 -22.85
N GLY A 77 2.13 3.30 -24.03
CA GLY A 77 1.66 4.13 -25.15
C GLY A 77 0.25 4.70 -24.95
N ASP A 78 -0.54 4.15 -24.04
CA ASP A 78 -1.98 4.42 -23.91
C ASP A 78 -2.30 5.54 -22.90
N PHE A 79 -1.34 5.90 -22.05
CA PHE A 79 -1.50 6.93 -21.03
C PHE A 79 -0.40 7.99 -21.07
N GLY A 80 -0.77 9.22 -20.70
CA GLY A 80 0.09 10.40 -20.67
C GLY A 80 0.59 10.77 -19.27
N GLY A 81 0.19 10.02 -18.25
CA GLY A 81 0.60 10.27 -16.86
C GLY A 81 0.05 9.22 -15.90
N VAL A 82 0.62 9.17 -14.69
CA VAL A 82 0.28 8.16 -13.67
C VAL A 82 -0.26 8.82 -12.41
N LEU A 83 -1.46 8.43 -11.99
CA LEU A 83 -2.04 8.79 -10.71
C LEU A 83 -1.95 7.59 -9.76
N PHE A 84 -0.96 7.60 -8.88
CA PHE A 84 -0.87 6.62 -7.81
C PHE A 84 -1.89 6.95 -6.71
N CYS A 85 -2.60 5.92 -6.25
CA CYS A 85 -3.67 6.02 -5.27
C CYS A 85 -3.40 5.06 -4.10
N ALA A 86 -3.41 5.59 -2.89
CA ALA A 86 -3.28 4.78 -1.67
C ALA A 86 -4.38 5.15 -0.66
N PRO A 87 -4.82 4.22 0.21
CA PRO A 87 -5.72 4.58 1.28
C PRO A 87 -5.02 5.54 2.23
N SER A 88 -5.76 6.53 2.71
CA SER A 88 -5.32 7.40 3.80
C SER A 88 -5.44 6.66 5.11
N LEU A 89 -4.32 6.48 5.79
CA LEU A 89 -4.27 5.84 7.09
C LEU A 89 -3.96 6.90 8.16
N ARG A 90 -4.80 6.96 9.21
CA ARG A 90 -4.55 7.79 10.40
C ARG A 90 -3.87 6.96 11.49
N GLY A 91 -3.32 7.66 12.48
CA GLY A 91 -2.69 7.05 13.65
C GLY A 91 -1.20 7.37 13.74
N TYR A 92 -0.56 6.77 14.73
CA TYR A 92 0.89 6.88 14.90
C TYR A 92 1.61 6.40 13.62
N ASN A 93 2.67 7.11 13.21
CA ASN A 93 3.47 6.80 12.04
C ASN A 93 2.80 6.99 10.66
N SER A 94 1.69 7.74 10.56
CA SER A 94 1.02 8.01 9.28
C SER A 94 1.92 8.72 8.26
N GLU A 95 2.81 9.61 8.71
CA GLU A 95 3.76 10.31 7.83
C GLU A 95 4.80 9.35 7.23
N GLU A 96 5.28 8.38 8.01
CA GLU A 96 6.21 7.37 7.50
C GLU A 96 5.51 6.47 6.47
N TYR A 97 4.27 6.05 6.71
CA TYR A 97 3.49 5.31 5.72
C TYR A 97 3.42 6.08 4.39
N ARG A 98 3.12 7.38 4.44
CA ARG A 98 3.05 8.25 3.26
C ARG A 98 4.40 8.33 2.54
N ARG A 99 5.51 8.44 3.29
CA ARG A 99 6.87 8.41 2.73
C ARG A 99 7.21 7.08 2.06
N LEU A 100 6.82 5.94 2.67
CA LEU A 100 7.04 4.62 2.09
C LEU A 100 6.26 4.43 0.78
N VAL A 101 5.02 4.93 0.73
CA VAL A 101 4.20 4.92 -0.48
C VAL A 101 4.82 5.80 -1.56
N TRP A 102 5.21 7.03 -1.22
CA TRP A 102 5.91 7.94 -2.13
C TRP A 102 7.17 7.31 -2.73
N SER A 103 8.02 6.73 -1.89
CA SER A 103 9.25 6.06 -2.32
C SER A 103 8.99 4.88 -3.26
N SER A 104 7.85 4.20 -3.12
CA SER A 104 7.44 3.14 -4.06
C SER A 104 7.01 3.70 -5.41
N CYS A 105 6.32 4.86 -5.41
CA CYS A 105 5.99 5.57 -6.64
C CYS A 105 7.26 6.00 -7.38
N GLU A 106 8.23 6.59 -6.67
CA GLU A 106 9.53 6.99 -7.25
C GLU A 106 10.27 5.82 -7.90
N ARG A 107 10.32 4.66 -7.23
CA ARG A 107 10.94 3.46 -7.82
C ARG A 107 10.27 3.01 -9.12
N ILE A 108 8.94 3.04 -9.17
CA ILE A 108 8.19 2.69 -10.38
C ILE A 108 8.44 3.70 -11.49
N MET A 109 8.41 5.00 -11.16
CA MET A 109 8.63 6.05 -12.16
C MET A 109 10.05 6.05 -12.72
N SER A 110 11.03 5.78 -11.87
CA SER A 110 12.41 5.55 -12.31
C SER A 110 12.51 4.36 -13.28
N GLY A 111 11.78 3.26 -13.02
CA GLY A 111 11.67 2.14 -13.94
C GLY A 111 10.91 2.43 -15.25
N LEU A 112 10.14 3.53 -15.31
CA LEU A 112 9.53 4.11 -16.51
C LEU A 112 10.37 5.24 -17.12
N SER A 113 11.64 5.33 -16.73
CA SER A 113 12.61 6.35 -17.17
C SER A 113 12.19 7.80 -16.87
N ASP A 114 11.34 7.99 -15.85
CA ASP A 114 10.80 9.30 -15.43
C ASP A 114 10.17 10.09 -16.59
N SER A 115 9.68 9.37 -17.60
CA SER A 115 9.22 9.93 -18.88
C SER A 115 7.79 10.46 -18.86
N LEU A 116 7.11 10.42 -17.70
CA LEU A 116 5.72 10.81 -17.53
C LEU A 116 5.53 11.67 -16.29
N PRO A 117 4.61 12.66 -16.35
CA PRO A 117 4.13 13.30 -15.13
C PRO A 117 3.39 12.28 -14.27
N TRP A 118 3.58 12.39 -12.97
CA TRP A 118 2.88 11.56 -12.01
C TRP A 118 2.49 12.33 -10.76
N ARG A 119 1.46 11.84 -10.06
CA ARG A 119 1.02 12.36 -8.77
C ARG A 119 0.66 11.21 -7.83
N LEU A 120 0.82 11.44 -6.53
CA LEU A 120 0.32 10.58 -5.48
C LEU A 120 -0.92 11.21 -4.87
N ALA A 121 -2.00 10.44 -4.79
CA ALA A 121 -3.24 10.79 -4.15
C ALA A 121 -3.58 9.79 -3.05
N PHE A 122 -4.30 10.30 -2.04
CA PHE A 122 -4.86 9.50 -0.98
C PHE A 122 -6.37 9.52 -1.05
N PHE A 123 -6.99 8.38 -0.73
CA PHE A 123 -8.44 8.24 -0.69
C PHE A 123 -8.90 7.61 0.61
N ASN A 124 -10.20 7.75 0.87
CA ASN A 124 -10.82 7.20 2.05
C ASN A 124 -11.49 5.88 1.66
N ALA A 125 -10.95 4.78 2.17
CA ALA A 125 -11.36 3.43 1.80
C ALA A 125 -12.81 3.10 2.21
N TRP A 126 -13.40 3.83 3.16
CA TRP A 126 -14.68 3.47 3.79
C TRP A 126 -15.47 4.69 4.29
N ASP A 127 -15.25 5.85 3.69
CA ASP A 127 -15.77 7.15 4.14
C ASP A 127 -15.57 7.45 5.65
N GLN A 128 -14.54 6.87 6.25
CA GLN A 128 -14.32 6.96 7.70
C GLN A 128 -13.88 8.37 8.15
N TRP A 129 -13.12 9.11 7.34
CA TRP A 129 -12.51 10.38 7.76
C TRP A 129 -12.41 11.44 6.63
N SER A 130 -12.45 12.71 7.00
CA SER A 130 -12.09 13.79 6.09
C SER A 130 -10.61 13.72 5.68
N LEU A 131 -10.36 13.79 4.38
CA LEU A 131 -9.01 13.84 3.82
C LEU A 131 -8.55 15.29 3.69
N PRO A 132 -7.23 15.57 3.85
CA PRO A 132 -6.67 16.82 3.40
C PRO A 132 -7.00 17.03 1.93
N ILE A 133 -7.72 18.11 1.61
CA ILE A 133 -8.21 18.39 0.24
C ILE A 133 -7.05 18.38 -0.77
N ARG A 134 -5.86 18.83 -0.33
CA ARG A 134 -4.64 18.91 -1.16
C ARG A 134 -4.17 17.56 -1.68
N ASP A 135 -4.42 16.48 -0.94
CA ASP A 135 -3.92 15.14 -1.27
C ASP A 135 -5.01 14.23 -1.81
N SER A 136 -6.24 14.74 -1.92
CA SER A 136 -7.36 13.98 -2.46
C SER A 136 -7.15 13.60 -3.92
N ILE A 137 -7.73 12.47 -4.34
CA ILE A 137 -7.80 12.04 -5.74
C ILE A 137 -8.30 13.16 -6.65
N LYS A 138 -9.36 13.87 -6.26
CA LYS A 138 -9.92 14.97 -7.05
C LYS A 138 -8.90 16.06 -7.35
N MET A 139 -8.16 16.52 -6.33
CA MET A 139 -7.18 17.59 -6.49
C MET A 139 -5.97 17.13 -7.32
N GLN A 140 -5.46 15.94 -7.05
CA GLN A 140 -4.27 15.41 -7.70
C GLN A 140 -4.56 15.01 -9.16
N ALA A 141 -5.73 14.43 -9.44
CA ALA A 141 -6.18 14.16 -10.80
C ALA A 141 -6.32 15.45 -11.61
N LYS A 142 -6.93 16.51 -11.04
CA LYS A 142 -7.04 17.82 -11.71
C LYS A 142 -5.67 18.43 -12.01
N ARG A 143 -4.70 18.31 -11.09
CA ARG A 143 -3.33 18.81 -11.31
C ARG A 143 -2.55 17.97 -12.31
N LEU A 144 -2.83 16.67 -12.38
CA LEU A 144 -2.22 15.80 -13.36
C LEU A 144 -2.81 16.06 -14.75
N SER A 145 -4.13 16.24 -14.87
CA SER A 145 -4.80 16.44 -16.15
C SER A 145 -4.29 17.66 -16.93
N THR A 146 -3.85 18.72 -16.25
CA THR A 146 -3.26 19.91 -16.91
C THR A 146 -1.86 19.64 -17.48
N GLN A 147 -1.27 18.48 -17.23
CA GLN A 147 0.05 18.06 -17.72
C GLN A 147 -0.05 16.94 -18.76
N LEU A 148 -1.25 16.44 -19.06
CA LEU A 148 -1.46 15.37 -20.03
C LEU A 148 -1.63 15.97 -21.44
N PRO A 149 -1.13 15.28 -22.48
CA PRO A 149 -1.56 15.54 -23.86
C PRO A 149 -3.08 15.35 -24.03
N ASP A 150 -3.70 16.11 -24.93
CA ASP A 150 -5.17 16.10 -25.13
C ASP A 150 -5.72 14.73 -25.57
N ASP A 151 -4.91 13.91 -26.21
CA ASP A 151 -5.25 12.56 -26.70
C ASP A 151 -4.94 11.44 -25.70
N LYS A 152 -4.42 11.77 -24.51
CA LYS A 152 -3.93 10.77 -23.55
C LYS A 152 -4.73 10.75 -22.26
N HIS A 153 -4.97 9.54 -21.77
CA HIS A 153 -5.60 9.31 -20.48
C HIS A 153 -4.56 9.22 -19.35
N MET A 154 -5.02 9.28 -18.10
CA MET A 154 -4.19 8.97 -16.94
C MET A 154 -4.36 7.50 -16.55
N ALA A 155 -3.26 6.83 -16.22
CA ALA A 155 -3.30 5.53 -15.57
C ALA A 155 -3.55 5.72 -14.07
N VAL A 156 -4.54 5.03 -13.51
CA VAL A 156 -4.84 5.05 -12.07
C VAL A 156 -4.29 3.77 -11.44
N VAL A 157 -3.36 3.93 -10.49
CA VAL A 157 -2.58 2.80 -9.94
C VAL A 157 -2.83 2.69 -8.43
N PRO A 158 -3.51 1.65 -7.93
CA PRO A 158 -3.67 1.43 -6.50
C PRO A 158 -2.39 0.87 -5.87
N ILE A 159 -1.36 1.71 -5.72
CA ILE A 159 0.03 1.36 -5.40
C ILE A 159 0.24 0.45 -4.17
N SER A 160 -0.73 0.44 -3.25
CA SER A 160 -0.69 -0.31 -1.99
C SER A 160 -1.43 -1.65 -2.04
N SER A 161 -2.12 -1.97 -3.15
CA SER A 161 -2.95 -3.17 -3.32
C SER A 161 -2.46 -4.04 -4.47
N PHE A 162 -1.95 -5.23 -4.15
CA PHE A 162 -1.46 -6.22 -5.13
C PHE A 162 -2.51 -7.28 -5.48
N VAL A 163 -3.54 -7.37 -4.64
CA VAL A 163 -4.68 -8.27 -4.82
C VAL A 163 -5.91 -7.39 -4.96
N PRO A 164 -6.79 -7.64 -5.95
CA PRO A 164 -8.06 -6.94 -6.05
C PRO A 164 -8.86 -7.07 -4.76
N ASP A 165 -9.20 -5.92 -4.18
CA ASP A 165 -10.08 -5.79 -3.02
C ASP A 165 -11.22 -4.80 -3.32
N PHE A 166 -12.14 -4.65 -2.37
CA PHE A 166 -13.26 -3.70 -2.51
C PHE A 166 -12.81 -2.26 -2.81
N ASN A 167 -11.63 -1.85 -2.33
CA ASN A 167 -11.10 -0.52 -2.63
C ASN A 167 -10.76 -0.38 -4.11
N THR A 168 -10.07 -1.37 -4.67
CA THR A 168 -9.65 -1.36 -6.08
C THR A 168 -10.79 -1.62 -7.05
N THR A 169 -11.78 -2.46 -6.68
CA THR A 169 -12.87 -2.85 -7.60
C THR A 169 -14.08 -1.92 -7.53
N SER A 170 -14.30 -1.24 -6.40
CA SER A 170 -15.53 -0.47 -6.17
C SER A 170 -15.24 0.97 -5.76
N VAL A 171 -14.49 1.19 -4.67
CA VAL A 171 -14.30 2.53 -4.10
C VAL A 171 -13.54 3.45 -5.04
N LEU A 172 -12.37 3.01 -5.52
CA LEU A 172 -11.50 3.81 -6.36
C LEU A 172 -12.15 4.12 -7.72
N PRO A 173 -12.75 3.15 -8.45
CA PRO A 173 -13.53 3.44 -9.66
C PRO A 173 -14.65 4.47 -9.43
N ASN A 174 -15.43 4.33 -8.35
CA ASN A 174 -16.50 5.27 -8.03
C ASN A 174 -15.98 6.70 -7.78
N ILE A 175 -14.88 6.83 -7.03
CA ILE A 175 -14.25 8.15 -6.80
C ILE A 175 -13.79 8.76 -8.13
N ILE A 176 -13.12 7.98 -8.98
CA ILE A 176 -12.60 8.45 -10.27
C ILE A 176 -13.74 8.87 -11.20
N GLN A 177 -14.81 8.09 -11.32
CA GLN A 177 -15.99 8.45 -12.12
C GLN A 177 -16.60 9.79 -11.68
N THR A 178 -16.68 10.03 -10.36
CA THR A 178 -17.20 11.29 -9.81
C THR A 178 -16.31 12.49 -10.15
N VAL A 179 -15.00 12.27 -10.32
CA VAL A 179 -14.04 13.31 -10.69
C VAL A 179 -14.09 13.59 -12.19
N VAL A 180 -14.12 12.56 -13.03
CA VAL A 180 -14.15 12.69 -14.49
C VAL A 180 -15.51 13.20 -14.99
N GLY A 181 -16.61 12.69 -14.45
CA GLY A 181 -17.97 13.07 -14.86
C GLY A 181 -18.38 14.50 -14.52
N ARG A 182 -17.65 15.19 -13.63
CA ARG A 182 -17.90 16.61 -13.31
C ARG A 182 -17.18 17.59 -14.25
N ASN A 183 -16.24 17.12 -15.08
CA ASN A 183 -15.53 17.97 -16.05
C ASN A 183 -16.23 18.04 -17.42
N GLN A 184 -17.39 17.39 -17.58
CA GLN A 184 -18.21 17.41 -18.80
C GLN A 184 -19.46 18.32 -18.70
N LYS A 185 -19.48 19.26 -17.76
CA LYS A 185 -20.52 20.29 -17.66
C LYS A 185 -19.91 21.69 -17.67
#